data_AF-A0A960YVW6-F1
#
_entry.id   AF-A0A960YVW6-F1
#
_cell.length_a   1.000
_cell.length_b   1.000
_cell.length_c   1.000
_cell.angle_alpha   90.00
_cell.angle_beta   90.00
_cell.angle_gamma   90.00
#
_symmetry.space_group_name_H-M   'P 1'
#
loop_
_entity.id
_entity.type
_entity.pdbx_description
1 polymer ?
#
loop_
_entity_poly.entity_id
_entity_poly.type
_entity_poly.pdbx_seq_one_letter_code
_entity_poly.pdbx_strand_id
1 'polypeptide(L)'
;FEFEHKEKFDTKMRLEYGIYYLKKNGKQNRKIFILSEKVFSPNQKILIKRKQSFKNMTTIVHYTGAHKISILVNGIEYAEHDFILL
;
A
#
# COMPACT_ATOMS: atom_id res chain seq x y z
N PHE A 1 -6.17 -4.36 -6.35
CA PHE A 1 -6.06 -5.40 -5.32
C PHE A 1 -7.44 -5.96 -5.04
N GLU A 2 -7.57 -7.28 -4.96
CA GLU A 2 -8.78 -7.92 -4.45
C GLU A 2 -8.51 -8.37 -3.01
N PHE A 3 -9.48 -8.16 -2.12
CA PHE A 3 -9.42 -8.59 -0.73
C PHE A 3 -10.70 -9.37 -0.42
N GLU A 4 -10.54 -10.52 0.23
CA GLU A 4 -11.63 -11.38 0.66
C GLU A 4 -11.50 -11.63 2.16
N HIS A 5 -12.56 -11.30 2.90
CA HIS A 5 -12.64 -11.57 4.32
C HIS A 5 -13.14 -12.99 4.57
N LYS A 6 -12.28 -13.90 5.02
CA LYS A 6 -12.61 -15.33 5.20
C LYS A 6 -13.06 -15.71 6.61
N GLU A 7 -13.07 -14.76 7.55
CA GLU A 7 -13.54 -15.02 8.91
C GLU A 7 -15.05 -15.16 8.96
N LYS A 8 -15.53 -15.83 10.02
CA LYS A 8 -16.95 -16.12 10.24
C LYS A 8 -17.71 -14.98 10.94
N PHE A 9 -17.01 -13.94 11.38
CA PHE A 9 -17.57 -12.84 12.15
C PHE A 9 -17.17 -11.50 11.55
N ASP A 10 -18.02 -10.50 11.76
CA ASP A 10 -17.72 -9.12 11.42
C ASP A 10 -16.42 -8.67 12.09
N THR A 11 -15.46 -8.20 11.28
CA THR A 11 -14.14 -7.80 11.77
C THR A 11 -13.81 -6.39 11.33
N LYS A 12 -13.42 -5.54 12.28
CA LYS A 12 -12.89 -4.21 11.98
C LYS A 12 -11.48 -4.35 11.41
N MET A 13 -11.28 -3.89 10.19
CA MET A 13 -9.97 -3.91 9.53
C MET A 13 -9.66 -2.58 8.87
N ARG A 14 -8.39 -2.21 8.94
CA ARG A 14 -7.80 -1.13 8.18
C ARG A 14 -6.94 -1.71 7.07
N LEU A 15 -7.35 -1.48 5.84
CA LEU A 15 -6.60 -1.86 4.65
C LEU A 15 -5.73 -0.67 4.25
N GLU A 16 -4.47 -0.96 3.98
CA GLU A 16 -3.45 0.05 3.69
C GLU A 16 -2.54 -0.45 2.57
N TYR A 17 -1.86 0.47 1.90
CA TYR A 17 -0.70 0.11 1.08
C TYR A 17 0.50 0.97 1.46
N GLY A 18 1.67 0.36 1.43
CA GLY A 18 2.96 1.00 1.67
C GLY A 18 3.69 1.24 0.35
N ILE A 19 4.41 2.35 0.24
CA ILE A 19 5.43 2.53 -0.79
C ILE A 19 6.75 2.84 -0.12
N TYR A 20 7.75 2.02 -0.43
CA TYR A 20 9.15 2.22 -0.08
C TYR A 20 9.78 3.10 -1.15
N TYR A 21 9.87 4.40 -0.87
CA TYR A 21 10.45 5.37 -1.78
C TYR A 21 11.96 5.39 -1.68
N LEU A 22 12.66 5.24 -2.81
CA LEU A 22 14.08 5.47 -2.88
C LEU A 22 14.39 6.93 -2.52
N LYS A 23 15.44 7.12 -1.73
CA LYS A 23 15.96 8.44 -1.35
C LYS A 23 17.31 8.68 -1.99
N LYS A 24 17.73 9.95 -1.99
CA LYS A 24 19.03 10.38 -2.51
C LYS A 24 20.22 9.59 -1.95
N ASN A 25 20.12 9.15 -0.70
CA ASN A 25 21.16 8.39 -0.02
C ASN A 25 21.13 6.88 -0.32
N GLY A 26 20.35 6.44 -1.32
CA GLY A 26 20.22 5.04 -1.72
C GLY A 26 19.34 4.19 -0.78
N LYS A 27 18.90 4.72 0.35
CA LYS A 27 17.99 4.00 1.25
C LYS A 27 16.54 4.16 0.79
N GLN A 28 15.70 3.22 1.20
CA GLN A 28 14.26 3.30 0.99
C GLN A 28 13.54 3.69 2.29
N ASN A 29 12.57 4.61 2.20
CA ASN A 29 11.70 4.97 3.32
C ASN A 29 10.25 4.57 3.00
N ARG A 30 9.61 3.86 3.92
CA ARG A 30 8.20 3.46 3.80
C ARG A 30 7.27 4.62 4.08
N LYS A 31 6.31 4.86 3.18
CA LYS A 31 5.16 5.73 3.37
C LYS A 31 3.88 4.89 3.27
N ILE A 32 3.05 4.93 4.30
CA ILE A 32 1.80 4.19 4.38
C ILE A 32 0.64 5.10 3.97
N PHE A 33 -0.30 4.53 3.21
CA PHE A 33 -1.53 5.17 2.76
C PHE A 33 -2.72 4.30 3.14
N ILE A 34 -3.73 4.90 3.76
CA ILE A 34 -4.96 4.20 4.14
C ILE A 34 -5.85 4.03 2.91
N LEU A 35 -6.33 2.82 2.66
CA LEU A 35 -7.27 2.50 1.59
C LEU A 35 -8.72 2.55 2.08
N SER A 36 -8.97 1.91 3.23
CA SER A 36 -10.27 1.82 3.88
C SER A 36 -10.08 1.43 5.34
N GLU A 37 -10.93 1.96 6.23
CA GLU A 37 -11.05 1.47 7.60
C GLU A 37 -12.53 1.30 7.91
N LYS A 38 -12.99 0.05 8.08
CA LYS A 38 -14.39 -0.26 8.36
C LYS A 38 -14.54 -1.70 8.90
N VAL A 39 -15.75 -2.03 9.32
CA VAL A 39 -16.15 -3.41 9.59
C VAL A 39 -16.38 -4.13 8.27
N PHE A 40 -15.81 -5.33 8.13
CA PHE A 40 -16.03 -6.22 7.00
C PHE A 40 -16.84 -7.42 7.45
N SER A 41 -17.89 -7.73 6.70
CA SER A 41 -18.71 -8.90 6.97
C SER A 41 -18.08 -10.19 6.42
N PRO A 42 -18.44 -11.36 6.95
CA PRO A 42 -17.96 -12.64 6.46
C PRO A 42 -18.11 -12.78 4.95
N ASN A 43 -17.10 -13.33 4.28
CA ASN A 43 -17.01 -13.52 2.83
C ASN A 43 -17.12 -12.24 2.00
N GLN A 44 -17.03 -11.06 2.62
CA GLN A 44 -17.07 -9.81 1.88
C GLN A 44 -15.82 -9.70 0.99
N LYS A 45 -16.08 -9.54 -0.30
CA LYS A 45 -15.07 -9.22 -1.30
C LYS A 45 -15.10 -7.74 -1.62
N ILE A 46 -13.91 -7.16 -1.77
CA ILE A 46 -13.77 -5.80 -2.25
C ILE A 46 -12.71 -5.75 -3.34
N LEU A 47 -13.00 -4.95 -4.37
CA LEU A 47 -12.03 -4.59 -5.37
C LEU A 47 -11.54 -3.17 -5.11
N ILE A 48 -10.25 -3.03 -4.83
CA ILE A 48 -9.62 -1.73 -4.63
C ILE A 48 -8.80 -1.37 -5.87
N LYS A 49 -9.17 -0.26 -6.50
CA LYS A 49 -8.38 0.41 -7.55
C LYS A 49 -7.86 1.73 -7.01
N ARG A 50 -6.54 1.90 -6.99
CA ARG A 50 -5.88 3.15 -6.62
C ARG A 50 -4.80 3.49 -7.62
N LYS A 51 -4.62 4.79 -7.83
CA LYS A 51 -3.58 5.36 -8.67
C LYS A 51 -2.65 6.19 -7.80
N GLN A 52 -1.37 5.88 -7.85
CA GLN A 52 -0.32 6.69 -7.22
C GLN A 52 0.48 7.41 -8.32
N SER A 53 0.69 8.71 -8.15
CA SER A 53 1.56 9.49 -9.03
C SER A 53 2.98 9.50 -8.49
N PHE A 54 3.95 9.35 -9.39
CA PHE A 54 5.39 9.55 -9.14
C PHE A 54 5.91 10.83 -9.81
N LYS A 55 5.01 11.78 -10.10
CA LYS A 55 5.39 13.09 -10.64
C LYS A 55 6.10 13.91 -9.57
N ASN A 56 7.29 14.41 -9.90
CA ASN A 56 8.00 15.35 -9.04
C ASN A 56 7.15 16.60 -8.75
N MET A 57 7.21 17.05 -7.51
CA MET A 57 6.58 18.28 -7.02
C MET A 57 7.65 19.24 -6.51
N THR A 58 7.27 20.48 -6.22
CA THR A 58 8.20 21.50 -5.70
C THR A 58 8.94 21.04 -4.44
N THR A 59 8.29 20.23 -3.59
CA THR A 59 8.83 19.77 -2.31
C THR A 59 9.18 18.27 -2.29
N ILE A 60 8.84 17.51 -3.33
CA ILE A 60 9.03 16.05 -3.38
C ILE A 60 9.71 15.67 -4.67
N VAL A 61 10.92 15.11 -4.54
CA VAL A 61 11.65 14.48 -5.63
C VAL A 61 11.55 12.97 -5.48
N HIS A 62 11.10 12.30 -6.53
CA HIS A 62 11.17 10.86 -6.69
C HIS A 62 12.46 10.52 -7.44
N TYR A 63 13.28 9.65 -6.85
CA TYR A 63 14.55 9.23 -7.42
C TYR A 63 14.31 8.03 -8.33
N THR A 64 15.00 7.94 -9.46
CA THR A 64 14.92 6.76 -10.34
C THR A 64 15.60 5.56 -9.68
N GLY A 65 15.11 4.35 -9.95
CA GLY A 65 15.66 3.10 -9.42
C GLY A 65 14.65 2.26 -8.61
N ALA A 66 15.18 1.35 -7.80
CA ALA A 66 14.39 0.34 -7.10
C ALA A 66 13.49 0.95 -6.01
N HIS A 67 12.21 0.65 -6.13
CA HIS A 67 11.15 0.96 -5.17
C HIS A 67 10.42 -0.34 -4.82
N LYS A 68 9.62 -0.31 -3.77
CA LYS A 68 8.75 -1.42 -3.39
C LYS A 68 7.36 -0.91 -3.03
N ILE A 69 6.33 -1.64 -3.41
CA ILE A 69 4.96 -1.44 -2.94
C ILE A 69 4.58 -2.62 -2.04
N SER A 70 3.78 -2.37 -1.01
CA SER A 70 3.27 -3.43 -0.15
C SER A 70 1.82 -3.23 0.25
N ILE A 71 1.17 -4.32 0.65
CA ILE A 71 -0.20 -4.34 1.16
C ILE A 71 -0.16 -4.67 2.64
N LEU A 72 -0.90 -3.89 3.41
CA LEU A 72 -0.99 -4.06 4.86
C LEU A 72 -2.45 -4.17 5.31
N VAL A 73 -2.67 -4.98 6.33
CA VAL A 73 -3.93 -5.08 7.06
C VAL A 73 -3.63 -4.81 8.52
N ASN A 74 -4.29 -3.81 9.11
CA ASN A 74 -4.06 -3.38 10.48
C ASN A 74 -2.57 -3.09 10.79
N GLY A 75 -1.85 -2.50 9.83
CA GLY A 75 -0.41 -2.21 9.95
C GLY A 75 0.54 -3.40 9.78
N ILE A 76 0.02 -4.62 9.62
CA ILE A 76 0.81 -5.83 9.35
C ILE A 76 0.92 -6.01 7.84
N GLU A 77 2.13 -6.29 7.34
CA GLU A 77 2.44 -6.43 5.91
C GLU A 77 2.20 -7.87 5.45
N TYR A 78 1.43 -8.03 4.36
CA TYR A 78 1.01 -9.35 3.86
C TYR A 78 1.56 -9.68 2.47
N ALA A 79 1.87 -8.66 1.67
CA ALA A 79 2.41 -8.85 0.33
C ALA A 79 3.25 -7.65 -0.06
N GLU A 80 4.28 -7.88 -0.86
CA GLU A 80 5.14 -6.86 -1.40
C GLU A 80 5.51 -7.15 -2.86
N HIS A 81 5.86 -6.10 -3.59
CA HIS A 81 6.33 -6.18 -4.95
C HIS A 81 7.31 -5.06 -5.26
N ASP A 82 8.45 -5.42 -5.83
CA ASP A 82 9.46 -4.46 -6.27
C ASP A 82 9.09 -3.89 -7.65
N PHE A 83 9.47 -2.64 -7.88
CA PHE A 83 9.36 -2.01 -9.19
C PHE A 83 10.50 -1.01 -9.40
N ILE A 84 10.83 -0.74 -10.66
CA ILE A 84 11.79 0.30 -11.03
C ILE A 84 11.03 1.55 -11.45
N LEU A 85 11.35 2.68 -10.82
CA LEU A 85 10.96 3.98 -11.31
C LEU A 85 12.00 4.46 -12.33
N LEU A 86 11.58 4.66 -13.58
CA LEU A 86 12.43 5.12 -14.68
C LEU A 86 12.56 6.65 -14.71
#